data_AF-A0A5F2B4Q9-F1
#
_entry.id   AF-A0A5F2B4Q9-F1
#
_cell.length_a   1.000
_cell.length_b   1.000
_cell.length_c   1.000
_cell.angle_alpha   90.00
_cell.angle_beta   90.00
_cell.angle_gamma   90.00
#
_symmetry.space_group_name_H-M   'P 1'
#
loop_
_entity.id
_entity.type
_entity.pdbx_description
1 polymer ?
#
loop_
_entity_poly.entity_id
_entity_poly.type
_entity_poly.pdbx_seq_one_letter_code
_entity_poly.pdbx_strand_id
1 'polypeptide(L)'
;MRRELRKDCTLFRIFPDVPKTIRFICAYVLILSFFSIGKVQAENESSDSFQEHFHSFLKEFQKRPSSSLARSFRSRYSSFEPPKSCGFEETGRFEKVVYLSYRCKEEKWPGFIYLGTGNEFWKNSSVRISFGEVLEIGKKVFLEVKPSYGEWYKEDSSSDFKKQGKKDKDPIRPQPPKEYKDNFGLRYFLSIAKHPAKRDLKSGKEIFFDSNCPLIFLKKDSDFYWEKAVYYSFQASCVPSSPYSFIRIRSDFLGKIRLDDKDTDQIQEGAKYLGKLKIHSIEADKILWEQEAEIYNE
;
A
#
# COMPACT_ATOMS: atom_id res chain seq x y z
N MET A 1 76.14 -26.07 5.25
CA MET A 1 74.66 -26.11 5.29
C MET A 1 74.15 -25.77 3.88
N ARG A 2 73.25 -26.59 3.33
CA ARG A 2 72.85 -26.75 1.90
C ARG A 2 72.26 -25.45 1.30
N ARG A 3 72.78 -24.90 0.18
CA ARG A 3 72.42 -25.06 -1.26
C ARG A 3 70.94 -24.85 -1.63
N GLU A 4 70.66 -23.81 -2.43
CA GLU A 4 69.82 -23.77 -3.67
C GLU A 4 69.76 -22.28 -4.14
N LEU A 5 70.37 -21.79 -5.23
CA LEU A 5 70.34 -22.04 -6.70
C LEU A 5 69.05 -21.64 -7.44
N ARG A 6 69.17 -20.52 -8.21
CA ARG A 6 68.62 -20.24 -9.57
C ARG A 6 67.10 -20.02 -9.67
N LYS A 7 66.53 -19.27 -10.62
CA LYS A 7 66.98 -18.70 -11.91
C LYS A 7 65.90 -17.72 -12.41
N ASP A 8 66.31 -16.68 -13.12
CA ASP A 8 65.48 -15.98 -14.11
C ASP A 8 65.00 -16.92 -15.23
N CYS A 9 63.79 -16.69 -15.76
CA CYS A 9 63.47 -16.77 -17.19
C CYS A 9 61.99 -16.44 -17.49
N THR A 10 61.79 -15.30 -18.14
CA THR A 10 60.96 -15.06 -19.34
C THR A 10 59.92 -16.10 -19.79
N LEU A 11 58.66 -15.61 -19.89
CA LEU A 11 57.66 -15.80 -20.95
C LEU A 11 57.88 -16.96 -21.94
N PHE A 12 57.05 -18.00 -21.85
CA PHE A 12 56.61 -18.79 -23.00
C PHE A 12 55.10 -19.04 -22.94
N ARG A 13 54.40 -18.53 -23.95
CA ARG A 13 53.00 -18.85 -24.27
C ARG A 13 52.90 -20.32 -24.69
N ILE A 14 52.01 -21.08 -24.05
CA ILE A 14 51.48 -22.33 -24.59
C ILE A 14 49.98 -22.39 -24.26
N PHE A 15 49.16 -21.82 -25.15
CA PHE A 15 47.75 -22.20 -25.25
C PHE A 15 47.67 -23.30 -26.31
N PRO A 16 47.04 -24.45 -26.04
CA PRO A 16 46.65 -25.36 -27.10
C PRO A 16 45.40 -24.83 -27.80
N ASP A 17 45.48 -24.75 -29.13
CA ASP A 17 44.38 -24.44 -30.03
C ASP A 17 43.26 -25.48 -29.87
N VAL A 18 42.13 -25.05 -29.31
CA VAL A 18 40.88 -25.82 -29.34
C VAL A 18 40.05 -25.33 -30.53
N PRO A 19 39.63 -26.24 -31.44
CA PRO A 19 38.99 -25.87 -32.71
C PRO A 19 37.67 -25.11 -32.51
N LYS A 20 37.49 -24.04 -33.30
CA LYS A 20 36.37 -23.07 -33.25
C LYS A 20 34.97 -23.67 -33.45
N THR A 21 34.85 -24.93 -33.83
CA THR A 21 33.58 -25.62 -34.12
C THR A 21 32.88 -26.18 -32.87
N ILE A 22 33.58 -26.40 -31.75
CA ILE A 22 32.97 -26.98 -30.54
C ILE A 22 32.36 -25.91 -29.62
N ARG A 23 32.81 -24.65 -29.71
CA ARG A 23 32.26 -23.53 -28.91
C ARG A 23 30.82 -23.15 -29.30
N PHE A 24 30.42 -23.39 -30.55
CA PHE A 24 29.06 -23.05 -31.01
C PHE A 24 28.01 -24.09 -30.60
N ILE A 25 28.38 -25.36 -30.45
CA ILE A 25 27.44 -26.43 -30.08
C ILE A 25 27.12 -26.37 -28.57
N CYS A 26 28.11 -26.10 -27.71
CA CYS A 26 27.87 -25.93 -26.27
C CYS A 26 27.06 -24.66 -25.95
N ALA A 27 27.21 -23.59 -26.74
CA ALA A 27 26.40 -22.38 -26.57
C ALA A 27 24.93 -22.61 -26.98
N TYR A 28 24.67 -23.40 -28.03
CA TYR A 28 23.31 -23.70 -28.47
C TYR A 28 22.56 -24.65 -27.52
N VAL A 29 23.24 -25.61 -26.89
CA VAL A 29 22.63 -26.51 -25.89
C VAL A 29 22.33 -25.77 -24.58
N LEU A 30 23.15 -24.79 -24.19
CA LEU A 30 22.84 -23.93 -23.05
C LEU A 30 21.68 -22.96 -23.34
N ILE A 31 21.59 -22.40 -24.54
CA ILE A 31 20.47 -21.49 -24.88
C ILE A 31 19.13 -22.24 -25.04
N LEU A 32 19.15 -23.50 -25.48
CA LEU A 32 17.94 -24.33 -25.57
C LEU A 32 17.50 -24.98 -24.25
N SER A 33 18.35 -25.03 -23.23
CA SER A 33 17.99 -25.53 -21.89
C SER A 33 17.47 -24.44 -20.94
N PHE A 34 17.56 -23.16 -21.31
CA PHE A 34 16.99 -22.05 -20.53
C PHE A 34 15.57 -21.62 -20.93
N PHE A 35 14.97 -22.24 -21.96
CA PHE A 35 13.58 -21.97 -22.36
C PHE A 35 12.55 -23.00 -21.87
N SER A 36 12.98 -23.97 -21.05
CA SER A 36 12.10 -24.97 -20.43
C SER A 36 12.14 -24.89 -18.91
N ILE A 37 11.94 -23.69 -18.35
CA ILE A 37 11.54 -23.52 -16.95
C ILE A 37 10.10 -23.01 -16.96
N GLY A 38 9.20 -23.98 -16.83
CA GLY A 38 7.88 -23.86 -16.21
C GLY A 38 7.06 -22.64 -16.61
N LYS A 39 6.20 -22.82 -17.62
CA LYS A 39 4.82 -22.36 -17.46
C LYS A 39 4.34 -22.94 -16.12
N VAL A 40 4.23 -22.12 -15.09
CA VAL A 40 3.51 -22.48 -13.88
C VAL A 40 2.06 -22.63 -14.29
N GLN A 41 1.74 -23.86 -14.67
CA GLN A 41 0.40 -24.37 -14.77
C GLN A 41 -0.16 -24.22 -13.35
N ALA A 42 -1.13 -23.32 -13.19
CA ALA A 42 -1.99 -23.28 -12.01
C ALA A 42 -2.81 -24.57 -12.05
N GLU A 43 -2.18 -25.65 -11.64
CA GLU A 43 -2.77 -26.98 -11.53
C GLU A 43 -3.26 -27.09 -10.09
N ASN A 44 -4.56 -27.37 -9.96
CA ASN A 44 -5.25 -27.48 -8.67
C ASN A 44 -4.56 -28.53 -7.79
N GLU A 45 -3.66 -28.10 -6.90
CA GLU A 45 -3.20 -28.89 -5.76
C GLU A 45 -4.46 -29.36 -5.00
N SER A 46 -4.59 -30.67 -4.81
CA SER A 46 -5.73 -31.27 -4.10
C SER A 46 -5.86 -30.63 -2.71
N SER A 47 -7.09 -30.39 -2.24
CA SER A 47 -7.37 -29.75 -0.94
C SER A 47 -6.63 -30.41 0.24
N ASP A 48 -6.37 -31.71 0.13
CA ASP A 48 -5.69 -32.51 1.13
C ASP A 48 -4.20 -32.13 1.26
N SER A 49 -3.52 -31.86 0.13
CA SER A 49 -2.11 -31.46 0.11
C SER A 49 -1.90 -30.09 0.76
N PHE A 50 -2.82 -29.14 0.53
CA PHE A 50 -2.80 -27.84 1.20
C PHE A 50 -2.97 -27.99 2.72
N GLN A 51 -3.93 -28.81 3.16
CA GLN A 51 -4.24 -28.98 4.57
C GLN A 51 -3.04 -29.54 5.35
N GLU A 52 -2.32 -30.52 4.79
CA GLU A 52 -1.10 -31.06 5.38
C GLU A 52 0.02 -30.01 5.46
N HIS A 53 0.25 -29.26 4.38
CA HIS A 53 1.25 -28.19 4.37
C HIS A 53 0.92 -27.08 5.38
N PHE A 54 -0.35 -26.69 5.49
CA PHE A 54 -0.81 -25.69 6.44
C PHE A 54 -0.59 -26.16 7.88
N HIS A 55 -0.93 -27.42 8.18
CA HIS A 55 -0.73 -28.00 9.51
C HIS A 55 0.74 -28.06 9.91
N SER A 56 1.59 -28.49 8.98
CA SER A 56 3.04 -28.53 9.16
C SER A 56 3.60 -27.13 9.43
N PHE A 57 3.16 -26.14 8.66
CA PHE A 57 3.51 -24.74 8.87
C PHE A 57 3.10 -24.24 10.26
N LEU A 58 1.86 -24.50 10.70
CA LEU A 58 1.38 -24.08 12.01
C LEU A 58 2.23 -24.67 13.14
N LYS A 59 2.56 -25.96 13.06
CA LYS A 59 3.39 -26.65 14.04
C LYS A 59 4.80 -26.07 14.12
N GLU A 60 5.43 -25.81 12.97
CA GLU A 60 6.78 -25.24 12.94
C GLU A 60 6.78 -23.79 13.42
N PHE A 61 5.76 -23.00 13.04
CA PHE A 61 5.64 -21.61 13.46
C PHE A 61 5.45 -21.48 14.97
N GLN A 62 4.70 -22.38 15.63
CA GLN A 62 4.59 -22.38 17.09
C GLN A 62 5.91 -22.72 17.79
N LYS A 63 6.72 -23.61 17.21
CA LYS A 63 8.02 -23.97 17.78
C LYS A 63 9.04 -22.86 17.60
N ARG A 64 9.07 -22.24 16.42
CA ARG A 64 10.06 -21.23 16.01
C ARG A 64 9.39 -20.14 15.15
N PRO A 65 8.72 -19.16 15.78
CA PRO A 65 8.11 -18.05 15.07
C PRO A 65 9.17 -17.28 14.29
N SER A 66 9.05 -17.22 12.96
CA SER A 66 10.04 -16.54 12.12
C SER A 66 9.43 -15.91 10.87
N SER A 67 9.92 -14.73 10.53
CA SER A 67 9.50 -13.99 9.33
C SER A 67 9.85 -14.71 8.03
N SER A 68 10.95 -15.49 8.03
CA SER A 68 11.37 -16.30 6.89
C SER A 68 10.39 -17.46 6.64
N LEU A 69 9.97 -18.17 7.68
CA LEU A 69 8.97 -19.25 7.58
C LEU A 69 7.63 -18.71 7.07
N ALA A 70 7.15 -17.59 7.64
CA ALA A 70 5.93 -16.93 7.19
C ALA A 70 6.04 -16.44 5.74
N ARG A 71 7.20 -15.91 5.31
CA ARG A 71 7.43 -15.48 3.92
C ARG A 71 7.43 -16.68 2.96
N SER A 72 8.10 -17.77 3.33
CA SER A 72 8.14 -19.01 2.52
C SER A 72 6.76 -19.66 2.36
N PHE A 73 5.93 -19.59 3.40
CA PHE A 73 4.55 -20.07 3.29
C PHE A 73 3.73 -19.18 2.35
N ARG A 74 3.79 -17.85 2.55
CA ARG A 74 3.08 -16.87 1.70
C ARG A 74 3.47 -16.91 0.22
N SER A 75 4.72 -17.23 -0.10
CA SER A 75 5.16 -17.35 -1.49
C SER A 75 4.54 -18.56 -2.21
N ARG A 76 4.13 -19.59 -1.47
CA ARG A 76 3.41 -20.76 -2.02
C ARG A 76 1.90 -20.57 -1.97
N TYR A 77 1.40 -20.03 -0.86
CA TYR A 77 -0.01 -19.81 -0.60
C TYR A 77 -0.26 -18.33 -0.31
N SER A 78 -0.49 -17.56 -1.38
CA SER A 78 -0.78 -16.12 -1.28
C SER A 78 -2.13 -15.84 -0.63
N SER A 79 -3.08 -16.75 -0.80
CA SER A 79 -4.40 -16.75 -0.18
C SER A 79 -4.96 -18.17 -0.07
N PHE A 80 -5.79 -18.42 0.91
CA PHE A 80 -6.41 -19.73 1.12
C PHE A 80 -7.75 -19.61 1.85
N GLU A 81 -8.62 -20.58 1.67
CA GLU A 81 -9.85 -20.72 2.45
C GLU A 81 -9.59 -21.73 3.56
N PRO A 82 -9.89 -21.39 4.83
CA PRO A 82 -9.84 -22.39 5.90
C PRO A 82 -10.76 -23.58 5.56
N PRO A 83 -10.36 -24.82 5.87
CA PRO A 83 -11.26 -25.97 5.77
C PRO A 83 -12.56 -25.71 6.55
N LYS A 84 -13.72 -26.19 6.05
CA LYS A 84 -15.04 -25.89 6.63
C LYS A 84 -15.18 -26.16 8.14
N SER A 85 -14.39 -27.07 8.70
CA SER A 85 -14.39 -27.44 10.13
C SER A 85 -13.30 -26.73 10.96
N CYS A 86 -12.55 -25.81 10.35
CA CYS A 86 -11.40 -25.15 10.95
C CYS A 86 -11.44 -23.64 10.70
N GLY A 87 -11.04 -22.84 11.67
CA GLY A 87 -11.22 -21.39 11.58
C GLY A 87 -10.47 -20.61 12.64
N PHE A 88 -10.49 -19.30 12.49
CA PHE A 88 -9.89 -18.37 13.45
C PHE A 88 -10.95 -17.93 14.47
N GLU A 89 -10.63 -18.11 15.74
CA GLU A 89 -11.45 -17.69 16.88
C GLU A 89 -10.80 -16.47 17.56
N GLU A 90 -11.62 -15.53 18.00
CA GLU A 90 -11.18 -14.39 18.79
C GLU A 90 -10.84 -14.84 20.22
N THR A 91 -9.63 -14.51 20.66
CA THR A 91 -9.12 -14.81 22.02
C THR A 91 -9.05 -13.58 22.91
N GLY A 92 -9.04 -12.39 22.32
CA GLY A 92 -9.05 -11.12 23.04
C GLY A 92 -8.99 -9.94 22.08
N ARG A 93 -9.32 -8.76 22.61
CA ARG A 93 -9.31 -7.51 21.86
C ARG A 93 -8.72 -6.41 22.73
N PHE A 94 -7.84 -5.60 22.16
CA PHE A 94 -7.31 -4.40 22.79
C PHE A 94 -7.31 -3.27 21.77
N GLU A 95 -8.09 -2.22 22.03
CA GLU A 95 -8.33 -1.12 21.08
C GLU A 95 -8.75 -1.63 19.69
N LYS A 96 -7.92 -1.41 18.66
CA LYS A 96 -8.14 -1.83 17.27
C LYS A 96 -7.42 -3.13 16.90
N VAL A 97 -6.82 -3.80 17.88
CA VAL A 97 -6.06 -5.04 17.70
C VAL A 97 -6.90 -6.23 18.18
N VAL A 98 -7.08 -7.21 17.31
CA VAL A 98 -7.80 -8.45 17.64
C VAL A 98 -6.80 -9.60 17.70
N TYR A 99 -6.75 -10.29 18.84
CA TYR A 99 -5.93 -11.48 19.04
C TYR A 99 -6.72 -12.71 18.66
N LEU A 100 -6.15 -13.54 17.79
CA LEU A 100 -6.80 -14.70 17.21
C LEU A 100 -6.06 -15.99 17.59
N SER A 101 -6.80 -17.08 17.60
CA SER A 101 -6.27 -18.45 17.60
C SER A 101 -6.87 -19.22 16.44
N TYR A 102 -6.07 -20.02 15.75
CA TYR A 102 -6.59 -20.97 14.79
C TYR A 102 -7.03 -22.24 15.51
N ARG A 103 -8.22 -22.74 15.21
CA ARG A 103 -8.76 -23.99 15.76
C ARG A 103 -9.13 -24.94 14.63
N CYS A 104 -8.71 -26.18 14.74
CA CYS A 104 -9.05 -27.23 13.79
C CYS A 104 -9.18 -28.55 14.56
N LYS A 105 -10.38 -29.15 14.57
CA LYS A 105 -10.70 -30.32 15.40
C LYS A 105 -10.39 -30.04 16.89
N GLU A 106 -9.57 -30.87 17.52
CA GLU A 106 -9.18 -30.75 18.95
C GLU A 106 -7.92 -29.88 19.16
N GLU A 107 -7.26 -29.44 18.09
CA GLU A 107 -6.03 -28.66 18.17
C GLU A 107 -6.31 -27.16 18.05
N LYS A 108 -5.58 -26.38 18.87
CA LYS A 108 -5.68 -24.93 18.93
C LYS A 108 -4.29 -24.30 18.90
N TRP A 109 -4.07 -23.40 17.95
CA TRP A 109 -2.82 -22.67 17.76
C TRP A 109 -3.04 -21.18 18.06
N PRO A 110 -2.46 -20.65 19.14
CA PRO A 110 -2.51 -19.22 19.45
C PRO A 110 -1.48 -18.44 18.60
N GLY A 111 -1.38 -17.13 18.81
CA GLY A 111 -0.32 -16.33 18.18
C GLY A 111 -0.69 -15.78 16.81
N PHE A 112 -1.98 -15.50 16.59
CA PHE A 112 -2.45 -14.77 15.42
C PHE A 112 -2.99 -13.41 15.83
N ILE A 113 -2.91 -12.44 14.92
CA ILE A 113 -3.35 -11.08 15.18
C ILE A 113 -4.01 -10.47 13.95
N TYR A 114 -5.00 -9.62 14.16
CA TYR A 114 -5.60 -8.80 13.12
C TYR A 114 -5.54 -7.33 13.51
N LEU A 115 -5.02 -6.51 12.60
CA LEU A 115 -4.78 -5.07 12.78
C LEU A 115 -5.72 -4.18 11.96
N GLY A 116 -6.87 -4.70 11.53
CA GLY A 116 -7.84 -3.96 10.72
C GLY A 116 -9.09 -3.54 11.51
N THR A 117 -9.86 -2.63 10.93
CA THR A 117 -11.05 -2.04 11.56
C THR A 117 -12.33 -2.64 11.01
N GLY A 118 -13.21 -3.11 11.91
CA GLY A 118 -14.65 -3.26 11.66
C GLY A 118 -15.13 -4.48 10.86
N ASN A 119 -14.25 -5.26 10.23
CA ASN A 119 -14.64 -6.48 9.53
C ASN A 119 -14.19 -7.72 10.32
N GLU A 120 -15.15 -8.47 10.89
CA GLU A 120 -14.91 -9.73 11.61
C GLU A 120 -14.81 -10.92 10.63
N PHE A 121 -14.05 -10.74 9.55
CA PHE A 121 -13.99 -11.70 8.43
C PHE A 121 -13.58 -13.12 8.88
N TRP A 122 -12.81 -13.24 9.97
CA TRP A 122 -12.42 -14.52 10.55
C TRP A 122 -13.59 -15.36 11.06
N LYS A 123 -14.75 -14.74 11.35
CA LYS A 123 -15.97 -15.44 11.74
C LYS A 123 -16.66 -16.14 10.56
N ASN A 124 -16.31 -15.78 9.32
CA ASN A 124 -16.86 -16.38 8.12
C ASN A 124 -15.84 -17.34 7.50
N SER A 125 -16.10 -18.65 7.61
CA SER A 125 -15.24 -19.72 7.08
C SER A 125 -15.06 -19.68 5.55
N SER A 126 -15.94 -18.98 4.83
CA SER A 126 -15.90 -18.87 3.37
C SER A 126 -15.03 -17.71 2.87
N VAL A 127 -14.47 -16.89 3.77
CA VAL A 127 -13.60 -15.78 3.37
C VAL A 127 -12.19 -16.32 3.11
N ARG A 128 -11.63 -15.96 1.94
CA ARG A 128 -10.21 -16.16 1.68
C ARG A 128 -9.36 -15.34 2.63
N ILE A 129 -8.38 -15.98 3.24
CA ILE A 129 -7.47 -15.40 4.21
C ILE A 129 -6.06 -15.42 3.61
N SER A 130 -5.27 -14.41 3.95
CA SER A 130 -3.83 -14.40 3.70
C SER A 130 -3.10 -14.09 4.99
N PHE A 131 -1.86 -14.57 5.10
CA PHE A 131 -0.98 -14.15 6.18
C PHE A 131 -0.25 -12.85 5.83
N GLY A 132 -0.14 -11.98 6.81
CA GLY A 132 0.60 -10.73 6.75
C GLY A 132 2.00 -10.89 7.37
N GLU A 133 2.40 -9.89 8.14
CA GLU A 133 3.72 -9.86 8.76
C GLU A 133 3.78 -10.64 10.08
N VAL A 134 5.00 -10.99 10.50
CA VAL A 134 5.28 -11.51 11.83
C VAL A 134 5.60 -10.32 12.72
N LEU A 135 4.85 -10.17 13.80
CA LEU A 135 4.87 -9.01 14.68
C LEU A 135 5.29 -9.45 16.09
N GLU A 136 6.18 -8.70 16.71
CA GLU A 136 6.57 -8.92 18.10
C GLU A 136 5.87 -7.88 18.98
N ILE A 137 5.07 -8.36 19.94
CA ILE A 137 4.38 -7.52 20.90
C ILE A 137 4.75 -8.00 22.31
N GLY A 138 5.54 -7.20 23.01
CA GLY A 138 6.15 -7.59 24.27
C GLY A 138 7.10 -8.77 24.08
N LYS A 139 6.83 -9.91 24.72
CA LYS A 139 7.61 -11.16 24.60
C LYS A 139 6.95 -12.21 23.70
N LYS A 140 5.85 -11.86 23.03
CA LYS A 140 5.06 -12.79 22.22
C LYS A 140 5.17 -12.40 20.75
N VAL A 141 5.30 -13.41 19.90
CA VAL A 141 5.33 -13.26 18.45
C VAL A 141 3.98 -13.67 17.89
N PHE A 142 3.45 -12.84 16.99
CA PHE A 142 2.15 -13.01 16.37
C PHE A 142 2.29 -13.02 14.84
N LEU A 143 1.47 -13.82 14.17
CA LEU A 143 1.32 -13.77 12.72
C LEU A 143 0.06 -12.97 12.36
N GLU A 144 0.23 -11.94 11.53
CA GLU A 144 -0.89 -11.14 11.07
C GLU A 144 -1.78 -11.96 10.11
N VAL A 145 -3.09 -11.85 10.29
CA VAL A 145 -4.12 -12.49 9.46
C VAL A 145 -4.88 -11.39 8.72
N LYS A 146 -5.01 -11.51 7.40
CA LYS A 146 -5.68 -10.54 6.53
C LYS A 146 -6.78 -11.19 5.71
N PRO A 147 -7.87 -10.47 5.40
CA PRO A 147 -8.76 -10.90 4.34
C PRO A 147 -8.01 -10.81 3.01
N SER A 148 -8.06 -11.87 2.23
CA SER A 148 -7.53 -11.91 0.88
C SER A 148 -8.63 -11.61 -0.12
N TYR A 149 -8.66 -10.38 -0.61
CA TYR A 149 -9.53 -9.99 -1.72
C TYR A 149 -8.87 -10.43 -3.04
N GLY A 150 -9.12 -11.67 -3.44
CA GLY A 150 -8.70 -12.22 -4.74
C GLY A 150 -9.86 -12.30 -5.73
N GLU A 151 -9.68 -11.74 -6.93
CA GLU A 151 -10.43 -12.03 -8.17
C GLU A 151 -11.94 -11.72 -8.25
N TRP A 152 -12.46 -10.75 -7.51
CA TRP A 152 -13.81 -10.20 -7.77
C TRP A 152 -13.83 -8.81 -8.42
N TYR A 153 -12.66 -8.33 -8.84
CA TYR A 153 -12.53 -7.20 -9.76
C TYR A 153 -11.57 -7.58 -10.90
N LYS A 154 -12.07 -8.37 -11.86
CA LYS A 154 -11.79 -8.01 -13.24
C LYS A 154 -12.62 -6.76 -13.49
N GLU A 155 -11.98 -5.60 -13.48
CA GLU A 155 -12.60 -4.43 -14.09
C GLU A 155 -12.61 -4.73 -15.59
N ASP A 156 -13.80 -5.03 -16.12
CA ASP A 156 -14.03 -5.49 -17.48
C ASP A 156 -13.47 -4.49 -18.50
N SER A 157 -12.22 -4.72 -18.93
CA SER A 157 -11.74 -4.23 -20.19
C SER A 157 -12.23 -5.17 -21.29
N SER A 158 -12.97 -4.58 -22.24
CA SER A 158 -13.30 -5.07 -23.58
C SER A 158 -14.24 -6.28 -23.68
N SER A 159 -15.49 -6.01 -24.00
CA SER A 159 -16.08 -6.56 -25.22
C SER A 159 -17.15 -5.63 -25.79
N ASP A 160 -17.05 -5.49 -27.10
CA ASP A 160 -17.82 -4.68 -28.03
C ASP A 160 -19.35 -4.70 -27.83
N PHE A 161 -19.97 -3.52 -27.97
CA PHE A 161 -21.16 -3.40 -28.80
C PHE A 161 -21.04 -2.24 -29.77
N LYS A 162 -21.02 -2.62 -31.05
CA LYS A 162 -21.03 -1.76 -32.23
C LYS A 162 -22.24 -0.82 -32.22
N LYS A 163 -21.92 0.45 -32.54
CA LYS A 163 -22.67 1.41 -33.35
C LYS A 163 -24.07 0.98 -33.82
N GLN A 164 -25.09 1.72 -33.39
CA GLN A 164 -26.19 2.15 -34.26
C GLN A 164 -26.61 3.56 -33.86
N GLY A 165 -26.58 4.48 -34.82
CA GLY A 165 -26.98 5.86 -34.62
C GLY A 165 -28.44 6.12 -35.01
N LYS A 166 -28.99 7.22 -34.50
CA LYS A 166 -29.78 8.21 -35.27
C LYS A 166 -29.96 9.49 -34.43
N LYS A 167 -29.84 10.62 -35.12
CA LYS A 167 -30.14 11.99 -34.64
C LYS A 167 -31.63 12.12 -34.30
N ASP A 168 -31.98 12.94 -33.32
CA ASP A 168 -32.86 14.10 -33.52
C ASP A 168 -32.87 15.05 -32.30
N LYS A 169 -33.40 16.25 -32.52
CA LYS A 169 -33.06 17.56 -31.92
C LYS A 169 -33.88 17.95 -30.66
N ASP A 170 -33.21 18.75 -29.80
CA ASP A 170 -33.67 19.81 -28.87
C ASP A 170 -34.64 19.47 -27.70
N PRO A 171 -34.71 20.24 -26.57
CA PRO A 171 -34.13 21.56 -26.29
C PRO A 171 -33.31 21.66 -24.98
N ILE A 172 -32.65 22.82 -24.85
CA ILE A 172 -31.82 23.30 -23.72
C ILE A 172 -32.45 22.97 -22.35
N ARG A 173 -31.80 22.11 -21.58
CA ARG A 173 -32.04 21.89 -20.14
C ARG A 173 -30.84 22.40 -19.33
N PRO A 174 -31.05 22.82 -18.07
CA PRO A 174 -29.99 23.38 -17.24
C PRO A 174 -28.87 22.35 -17.16
N GLN A 175 -27.62 22.79 -17.39
CA GLN A 175 -26.48 21.90 -17.28
C GLN A 175 -26.54 21.22 -15.89
N PRO A 176 -26.54 19.88 -15.82
CA PRO A 176 -26.32 19.22 -14.54
C PRO A 176 -24.96 19.69 -14.00
N PRO A 177 -24.78 19.76 -12.67
CA PRO A 177 -23.51 20.16 -12.08
C PRO A 177 -22.42 19.31 -12.75
N LYS A 178 -21.39 19.97 -13.25
CA LYS A 178 -20.25 19.30 -13.90
C LYS A 178 -19.86 18.13 -13.00
N GLU A 179 -20.09 16.90 -13.47
CA GLU A 179 -19.52 15.72 -12.83
C GLU A 179 -18.01 15.91 -12.93
N TYR A 180 -17.43 16.37 -11.82
CA TYR A 180 -16.00 16.54 -11.70
C TYR A 180 -15.38 15.17 -11.93
N LYS A 181 -14.57 15.07 -12.99
CA LYS A 181 -13.62 13.97 -13.21
C LYS A 181 -13.12 13.49 -11.85
N ASP A 182 -13.25 12.19 -11.59
CA ASP A 182 -12.77 11.50 -10.39
C ASP A 182 -11.58 12.23 -9.76
N ASN A 183 -11.80 12.85 -8.60
CA ASN A 183 -10.78 13.64 -7.89
C ASN A 183 -9.77 12.68 -7.25
N PHE A 184 -8.85 12.17 -8.08
CA PHE A 184 -7.83 11.20 -7.68
C PHE A 184 -6.92 11.75 -6.57
N GLY A 185 -6.68 13.05 -6.54
CA GLY A 185 -5.93 13.73 -5.49
C GLY A 185 -6.62 13.64 -4.14
N LEU A 186 -7.92 13.95 -4.07
CA LEU A 186 -8.70 13.81 -2.84
C LEU A 186 -8.84 12.36 -2.39
N ARG A 187 -9.01 11.41 -3.32
CA ARG A 187 -8.99 9.98 -3.00
C ARG A 187 -7.66 9.56 -2.40
N TYR A 188 -6.55 10.06 -2.94
CA TYR A 188 -5.22 9.82 -2.38
C TYR A 188 -5.11 10.40 -0.96
N PHE A 189 -5.49 11.67 -0.76
CA PHE A 189 -5.53 12.30 0.56
C PHE A 189 -6.34 11.50 1.58
N LEU A 190 -7.58 11.14 1.23
CA LEU A 190 -8.45 10.34 2.09
C LEU A 190 -7.83 9.00 2.46
N SER A 191 -7.11 8.39 1.50
CA SER A 191 -6.47 7.10 1.72
C SER A 191 -5.28 7.17 2.68
N ILE A 192 -4.52 8.26 2.67
CA ILE A 192 -3.41 8.49 3.61
C ILE A 192 -3.94 9.00 4.95
N ALA A 193 -4.93 9.90 4.96
CA ALA A 193 -5.49 10.48 6.18
C ALA A 193 -6.26 9.45 7.02
N LYS A 194 -6.95 8.49 6.39
CA LYS A 194 -7.61 7.40 7.12
C LYS A 194 -6.60 6.40 7.68
N HIS A 195 -5.46 6.21 7.02
CA HIS A 195 -4.47 5.18 7.34
C HIS A 195 -3.01 5.68 7.18
N PRO A 196 -2.56 6.60 8.05
CA PRO A 196 -1.26 7.27 7.93
C PRO A 196 -0.05 6.31 7.94
N ALA A 197 -0.15 5.20 8.68
CA ALA A 197 0.95 4.27 8.93
C ALA A 197 1.11 3.11 7.92
N LYS A 198 0.27 3.02 6.87
CA LYS A 198 0.15 1.79 6.03
C LYS A 198 0.61 1.92 4.58
N ARG A 199 1.26 3.02 4.15
CA ARG A 199 1.55 3.27 2.72
C ARG A 199 2.90 3.90 2.44
N ASP A 200 3.37 3.66 1.22
CA ASP A 200 4.49 4.37 0.61
C ASP A 200 4.07 5.83 0.34
N LEU A 201 4.67 6.75 1.10
CA LEU A 201 4.27 8.14 1.20
C LEU A 201 4.89 8.93 0.04
N LYS A 202 4.17 8.98 -1.09
CA LYS A 202 4.60 9.72 -2.28
C LYS A 202 4.31 11.22 -2.12
N SER A 203 5.37 12.01 -1.99
CA SER A 203 5.33 13.47 -2.04
C SER A 203 5.06 14.00 -3.46
N GLY A 204 4.79 15.31 -3.55
CA GLY A 204 4.58 16.03 -4.81
C GLY A 204 3.20 15.87 -5.44
N LYS A 205 2.26 15.19 -4.76
CA LYS A 205 0.89 15.03 -5.24
C LYS A 205 0.06 16.28 -4.98
N GLU A 206 -0.63 16.74 -6.02
CA GLU A 206 -1.65 17.79 -5.93
C GLU A 206 -2.99 17.21 -5.48
N ILE A 207 -3.62 17.88 -4.53
CA ILE A 207 -4.90 17.53 -3.93
C ILE A 207 -5.84 18.71 -4.11
N PHE A 208 -7.01 18.42 -4.65
CA PHE A 208 -8.11 19.36 -4.78
C PHE A 208 -9.15 19.04 -3.71
N PHE A 209 -9.36 19.94 -2.76
CA PHE A 209 -10.42 19.90 -1.78
C PHE A 209 -11.67 20.54 -2.41
N ASP A 210 -12.62 19.70 -2.78
CA ASP A 210 -13.89 20.07 -3.40
C ASP A 210 -15.02 20.14 -2.36
N SER A 211 -16.26 20.39 -2.78
CA SER A 211 -17.42 20.48 -1.91
C SER A 211 -17.73 19.20 -1.12
N ASN A 212 -17.16 18.04 -1.49
CA ASN A 212 -17.29 16.81 -0.70
C ASN A 212 -16.30 16.75 0.47
N CYS A 213 -15.21 17.51 0.40
CA CYS A 213 -14.26 17.68 1.48
C CYS A 213 -13.72 19.12 1.52
N PRO A 214 -14.55 20.11 1.89
CA PRO A 214 -14.09 21.48 2.06
C PRO A 214 -13.12 21.61 3.25
N LEU A 215 -12.28 22.64 3.17
CA LEU A 215 -11.39 23.10 4.22
C LEU A 215 -12.13 24.10 5.10
N ILE A 216 -12.28 23.78 6.38
CA ILE A 216 -12.89 24.68 7.36
C ILE A 216 -11.79 25.53 7.96
N PHE A 217 -11.88 26.86 7.83
CA PHE A 217 -10.90 27.74 8.45
C PHE A 217 -11.07 27.73 9.97
N LEU A 218 -9.99 27.47 10.69
CA LEU A 218 -9.98 27.45 12.15
C LEU A 218 -9.47 28.76 12.70
N LYS A 219 -8.22 29.12 12.39
CA LYS A 219 -7.59 30.30 12.98
C LYS A 219 -6.32 30.69 12.26
N LYS A 220 -5.88 31.93 12.54
CA LYS A 220 -4.59 32.48 12.14
C LYS A 220 -3.61 32.31 13.31
N ASP A 221 -2.59 31.49 13.14
CA ASP A 221 -1.56 31.20 14.14
C ASP A 221 -0.21 31.81 13.72
N SER A 222 0.49 32.49 14.63
CA SER A 222 1.86 32.94 14.39
C SER A 222 2.84 32.01 15.12
N ASP A 223 3.75 31.35 14.40
CA ASP A 223 4.82 30.57 15.04
C ASP A 223 5.90 31.55 15.55
N PHE A 224 5.77 31.93 16.82
CA PHE A 224 6.60 32.94 17.47
C PHE A 224 8.06 32.51 17.66
N TYR A 225 8.32 31.20 17.81
CA TYR A 225 9.61 30.70 18.31
C TYR A 225 10.67 30.39 17.24
N TRP A 226 10.33 30.28 15.94
CA TRP A 226 11.29 29.77 14.96
C TRP A 226 11.37 30.58 13.63
N GLU A 227 10.25 30.98 13.01
CA GLU A 227 10.30 31.59 11.65
C GLU A 227 9.62 32.96 11.49
N LYS A 228 9.04 33.57 12.53
CA LYS A 228 8.17 34.77 12.38
C LYS A 228 7.18 34.63 11.21
N ALA A 229 6.72 33.40 10.95
CA ALA A 229 5.81 33.08 9.87
C ALA A 229 4.40 32.99 10.43
N VAL A 230 3.46 33.54 9.66
CA VAL A 230 2.04 33.46 9.96
C VAL A 230 1.48 32.26 9.19
N TYR A 231 0.66 31.47 9.86
CA TYR A 231 0.00 30.30 9.30
C TYR A 231 -1.50 30.44 9.42
N TYR A 232 -2.20 30.05 8.36
CA TYR A 232 -3.64 29.86 8.34
C TYR A 232 -3.90 28.37 8.56
N SER A 233 -4.58 28.08 9.66
CA SER A 233 -4.90 26.73 10.11
C SER A 233 -6.30 26.35 9.62
N PHE A 234 -6.40 25.24 8.91
CA PHE A 234 -7.63 24.68 8.36
C PHE A 234 -7.85 23.25 8.85
N GLN A 235 -9.11 22.80 8.82
CA GLN A 235 -9.48 21.42 9.04
C GLN A 235 -10.17 20.84 7.80
N ALA A 236 -9.67 19.72 7.29
CA ALA A 236 -10.35 18.95 6.25
C ALA A 236 -11.62 18.29 6.84
N SER A 237 -12.80 18.73 6.37
CA SER A 237 -14.10 18.32 6.90
C SER A 237 -14.43 16.83 6.73
N CYS A 238 -13.82 16.16 5.74
CA CYS A 238 -14.12 14.76 5.43
C CYS A 238 -13.41 13.73 6.33
N VAL A 239 -12.39 14.15 7.09
CA VAL A 239 -11.59 13.27 7.97
C VAL A 239 -11.25 13.95 9.32
N PRO A 240 -12.20 14.56 10.03
CA PRO A 240 -11.91 15.46 11.16
C PRO A 240 -11.19 14.79 12.34
N SER A 241 -11.27 13.45 12.45
CA SER A 241 -10.60 12.65 13.48
C SER A 241 -9.17 12.22 13.11
N SER A 242 -8.70 12.52 11.89
CA SER A 242 -7.35 12.19 11.45
C SER A 242 -6.35 13.26 11.89
N PRO A 243 -5.12 12.88 12.28
CA PRO A 243 -4.04 13.86 12.49
C PRO A 243 -3.71 14.65 11.23
N TYR A 244 -3.93 14.08 10.03
CA TYR A 244 -3.70 14.74 8.75
C TYR A 244 -4.83 15.67 8.33
N SER A 245 -5.90 15.77 9.12
CA SER A 245 -7.00 16.71 8.86
C SER A 245 -6.61 18.15 9.13
N PHE A 246 -5.62 18.36 10.02
CA PHE A 246 -5.11 19.67 10.34
C PHE A 246 -4.12 20.13 9.27
N ILE A 247 -4.50 21.17 8.55
CA ILE A 247 -3.76 21.69 7.40
C ILE A 247 -3.28 23.08 7.76
N ARG A 248 -1.95 23.27 7.76
CA ARG A 248 -1.33 24.57 7.99
C ARG A 248 -0.80 25.11 6.68
N ILE A 249 -1.30 26.28 6.28
CA ILE A 249 -0.86 26.99 5.08
C ILE A 249 -0.09 28.23 5.52
N ARG A 250 1.15 28.36 5.06
CA ARG A 250 1.96 29.54 5.36
C ARG A 250 1.41 30.75 4.60
N SER A 251 1.37 31.90 5.25
CA SER A 251 1.04 33.17 4.60
C SER A 251 2.17 33.63 3.67
N ASP A 252 1.86 34.60 2.83
CA ASP A 252 2.87 35.40 2.14
C ASP A 252 3.72 36.24 3.13
N PHE A 253 4.68 37.00 2.58
CA PHE A 253 5.55 37.92 3.35
C PHE A 253 4.77 39.05 4.05
N LEU A 254 3.54 39.34 3.61
CA LEU A 254 2.67 40.37 4.18
C LEU A 254 1.69 39.80 5.21
N GLY A 255 1.75 38.49 5.50
CA GLY A 255 0.85 37.85 6.46
C GLY A 255 -0.55 37.57 5.91
N LYS A 256 -0.72 37.54 4.57
CA LYS A 256 -1.98 37.27 3.84
C LYS A 256 -1.98 35.87 3.22
N ILE A 257 -3.17 35.40 2.86
CA ILE A 257 -3.38 34.15 2.12
C ILE A 257 -4.05 34.45 0.78
N ARG A 258 -3.74 33.65 -0.24
CA ARG A 258 -4.33 33.76 -1.56
C ARG A 258 -5.71 33.08 -1.60
N LEU A 259 -6.76 33.88 -1.68
CA LEU A 259 -8.16 33.46 -1.80
C LEU A 259 -8.73 33.98 -3.13
N ASP A 260 -9.25 33.10 -3.99
CA ASP A 260 -9.77 33.45 -5.33
C ASP A 260 -8.80 34.35 -6.13
N ASP A 261 -7.51 33.98 -6.15
CA ASP A 261 -6.43 34.72 -6.79
C ASP A 261 -6.11 36.11 -6.21
N LYS A 262 -6.65 36.44 -5.04
CA LYS A 262 -6.39 37.71 -4.33
C LYS A 262 -5.78 37.46 -2.96
N ASP A 263 -4.77 38.24 -2.61
CA ASP A 263 -4.14 38.17 -1.29
C ASP A 263 -5.01 38.91 -0.26
N THR A 264 -5.57 38.16 0.69
CA THR A 264 -6.45 38.67 1.74
C THR A 264 -6.03 38.18 3.11
N ASP A 265 -6.32 38.97 4.13
CA ASP A 265 -6.26 38.60 5.54
C ASP A 265 -7.65 38.40 6.16
N GLN A 266 -8.71 38.76 5.42
CA GLN A 266 -10.10 38.67 5.84
C GLN A 266 -10.67 37.31 5.42
N ILE A 267 -10.45 36.31 6.27
CA ILE A 267 -11.03 34.98 6.14
C ILE A 267 -11.87 34.70 7.41
N GLN A 268 -13.03 34.06 7.25
CA GLN A 268 -13.98 33.91 8.35
C GLN A 268 -13.78 32.57 9.06
N GLU A 269 -13.58 32.60 10.37
CA GLU A 269 -13.49 31.40 11.20
C GLU A 269 -14.78 30.57 11.10
N GLY A 270 -14.61 29.26 10.89
CA GLY A 270 -15.70 28.31 10.67
C GLY A 270 -16.25 28.28 9.24
N ALA A 271 -15.85 29.21 8.36
CA ALA A 271 -16.26 29.18 6.96
C ALA A 271 -15.56 28.04 6.20
N LYS A 272 -16.24 27.57 5.16
CA LYS A 272 -15.79 26.49 4.29
C LYS A 272 -15.18 27.07 3.03
N TYR A 273 -14.06 26.48 2.64
CA TYR A 273 -13.30 26.88 1.48
C TYR A 273 -12.92 25.64 0.66
N LEU A 274 -12.81 25.82 -0.65
CA LEU A 274 -12.17 24.86 -1.52
C LEU A 274 -10.68 25.14 -1.56
N GLY A 275 -9.86 24.17 -1.95
CA GLY A 275 -8.43 24.39 -1.98
C GLY A 275 -7.68 23.45 -2.90
N LYS A 276 -6.64 23.96 -3.56
CA LYS A 276 -5.66 23.17 -4.28
C LYS A 276 -4.35 23.25 -3.50
N LEU A 277 -3.91 22.11 -3.00
CA LEU A 277 -2.71 21.97 -2.17
C LEU A 277 -1.80 20.89 -2.71
N LYS A 278 -0.49 21.09 -2.64
CA LYS A 278 0.50 20.09 -3.06
C LYS A 278 1.30 19.58 -1.86
N ILE A 279 1.44 18.26 -1.77
CA ILE A 279 2.18 17.63 -0.67
C ILE A 279 3.67 17.87 -0.86
N HIS A 280 4.30 18.52 0.11
CA HIS A 280 5.76 18.60 0.20
C HIS A 280 6.35 17.32 0.81
N SER A 281 5.89 16.96 2.00
CA SER A 281 6.28 15.72 2.69
C SER A 281 5.15 15.23 3.60
N ILE A 282 5.21 13.96 3.99
CA ILE A 282 4.24 13.35 4.91
C ILE A 282 5.05 12.81 6.09
N GLU A 283 4.77 13.35 7.27
CA GLU A 283 5.31 12.90 8.56
C GLU A 283 4.27 12.04 9.28
N ALA A 284 4.65 11.36 10.36
CA ALA A 284 3.76 10.42 11.05
C ALA A 284 2.51 11.08 11.66
N ASP A 285 2.60 12.37 12.00
CA ASP A 285 1.59 13.16 12.71
C ASP A 285 1.02 14.33 11.88
N LYS A 286 1.62 14.67 10.74
CA LYS A 286 1.19 15.79 9.90
C LYS A 286 1.60 15.64 8.44
N ILE A 287 0.94 16.40 7.57
CA ILE A 287 1.36 16.60 6.18
C ILE A 287 1.97 17.99 6.08
N LEU A 288 3.17 18.09 5.51
CA LEU A 288 3.74 19.37 5.11
C LEU A 288 3.30 19.68 3.68
N TRP A 289 2.78 20.88 3.49
CA TRP A 289 2.28 21.36 2.20
C TRP A 289 3.29 22.31 1.56
N GLU A 290 3.35 22.32 0.23
CA GLU A 290 4.09 23.34 -0.51
C GLU A 290 3.46 24.73 -0.28
N GLN A 291 4.25 25.78 -0.48
CA GLN A 291 3.84 27.16 -0.20
C GLN A 291 2.81 27.71 -1.20
N GLU A 292 2.71 27.11 -2.39
CA GLU A 292 1.79 27.49 -3.47
C GLU A 292 0.38 26.92 -3.24
N ALA A 293 -0.23 27.27 -2.11
CA ALA A 293 -1.59 26.91 -1.80
C ALA A 293 -2.59 27.89 -2.46
N GLU A 294 -3.56 27.36 -3.20
CA GLU A 294 -4.65 28.15 -3.78
C GLU A 294 -5.95 27.83 -3.02
N ILE A 295 -6.54 28.82 -2.35
CA ILE A 295 -7.82 28.66 -1.66
C ILE A 295 -8.91 29.38 -2.45
N TYR A 296 -10.12 28.81 -2.48
CA TYR A 296 -11.27 29.38 -3.16
C TYR A 296 -12.49 29.41 -2.24
N ASN A 297 -13.40 30.35 -2.47
CA ASN A 297 -14.71 30.31 -1.80
C ASN A 297 -15.52 29.09 -2.28
N GLU A 298 -16.25 28.45 -1.36
CA GLU A 298 -17.22 27.39 -1.69
C GLU A 298 -18.48 27.95 -2.36
#